data_AF-X1J848-F1
#
_entry.id   AF-X1J848-F1
#
_cell.length_a   1.000
_cell.length_b   1.000
_cell.length_c   1.000
_cell.angle_alpha   90.00
_cell.angle_beta   90.00
_cell.angle_gamma   90.00
#
_symmetry.space_group_name_H-M   'P 1'
#
loop_
_entity.id
_entity.type
_entity.pdbx_description
1 polymer ?
#
loop_
_entity_poly.entity_id
_entity_poly.type
_entity_poly.pdbx_seq_one_letter_code
_entity_poly.pdbx_strand_id
1 'polypeptide(L)'
;MKNVIKRRERIAGIILGMGRAIGETMAVIMIAGNALKIPHSMLDSVRTLTSTLALELGYATGDHRAALFACGSFLFLIIILLNIIAIKITGRK
;
A
#
# COMPACT_ATOMS: atom_id res chain seq x y z
N MET A 1 -0.59 -15.03 -36.41
CA MET A 1 0.35 -14.07 -35.79
C MET A 1 -0.31 -12.92 -35.02
N LYS A 2 -1.33 -12.22 -35.57
CA LYS A 2 -1.93 -10.99 -34.99
C LYS A 2 -2.51 -11.16 -33.56
N ASN A 3 -3.03 -12.33 -33.21
CA ASN A 3 -3.59 -12.61 -31.88
C ASN A 3 -2.54 -12.70 -30.75
N VAL A 4 -1.26 -12.95 -31.08
CA VAL A 4 -0.18 -13.03 -30.08
C VAL A 4 0.30 -11.63 -29.70
N ILE A 5 0.34 -10.70 -30.67
CA ILE A 5 0.76 -9.32 -30.45
C ILE A 5 -0.29 -8.56 -29.62
N LYS A 6 -1.58 -8.70 -29.95
CA LYS A 6 -2.70 -8.11 -29.19
C LYS A 6 -2.75 -8.56 -27.72
N ARG A 7 -2.26 -9.77 -27.40
CA ARG A 7 -2.17 -10.24 -26.01
C ARG A 7 -1.06 -9.54 -25.22
N ARG A 8 0.07 -9.23 -25.84
CA ARG A 8 1.20 -8.54 -25.20
C ARG A 8 0.86 -7.11 -24.83
N GLU A 9 0.12 -6.41 -25.69
CA GLU A 9 -0.29 -5.01 -25.45
C GLU A 9 -1.26 -4.87 -24.27
N ARG A 10 -2.17 -5.83 -24.09
CA ARG A 10 -3.07 -5.85 -22.92
C ARG A 10 -2.29 -6.01 -21.61
N ILE A 11 -1.27 -6.87 -21.60
CA ILE A 11 -0.44 -7.10 -20.42
C ILE A 11 0.42 -5.87 -20.12
N ALA A 12 1.01 -5.25 -21.14
CA ALA A 12 1.77 -4.01 -20.99
C ALA A 12 0.92 -2.86 -20.42
N GLY A 13 -0.32 -2.69 -20.90
CA GLY A 13 -1.24 -1.68 -20.36
C GLY A 13 -1.61 -1.90 -18.89
N ILE A 14 -1.82 -3.17 -18.48
CA ILE A 14 -2.10 -3.51 -17.08
C ILE A 14 -0.89 -3.24 -16.19
N ILE A 15 0.31 -3.64 -16.62
CA ILE A 15 1.55 -3.41 -15.87
C ILE A 15 1.81 -1.89 -15.73
N LEU A 16 1.60 -1.12 -16.80
CA LEU A 16 1.79 0.33 -16.79
C LEU A 16 0.77 1.04 -15.89
N GLY A 17 -0.50 0.62 -15.92
CA GLY A 17 -1.53 1.15 -15.04
C GLY A 17 -1.28 0.83 -13.56
N MET A 18 -0.85 -0.41 -13.27
CA MET A 18 -0.53 -0.81 -11.90
C MET A 18 0.71 -0.10 -11.36
N GLY A 19 1.76 0.05 -12.17
CA GLY A 19 2.95 0.82 -11.79
C GLY A 19 2.63 2.28 -11.45
N ARG A 20 1.67 2.89 -12.16
CA ARG A 20 1.21 4.26 -11.88
C ARG A 20 0.41 4.36 -10.57
N ALA A 21 -0.47 3.40 -10.30
CA ALA A 21 -1.20 3.31 -9.03
C ALA A 21 -0.27 3.06 -7.82
N ILE A 22 0.78 2.26 -8.01
CA ILE A 22 1.82 2.05 -6.99
C ILE A 22 2.62 3.35 -6.78
N GLY A 23 2.93 4.07 -7.86
CA GLY A 23 3.61 5.37 -7.78
C GLY A 23 2.83 6.43 -7.00
N GLU A 24 1.51 6.52 -7.19
CA GLU A 24 0.65 7.43 -6.44
C GLU A 24 0.58 7.06 -4.95
N THR A 25 0.48 5.77 -4.61
CA THR A 25 0.46 5.31 -3.21
C THR A 25 1.81 5.47 -2.52
N MET A 26 2.93 5.30 -3.24
CA MET A 26 4.27 5.57 -2.71
C MET A 26 4.53 7.07 -2.49
N ALA A 27 3.99 7.94 -3.34
CA ALA A 27 4.04 9.39 -3.15
C ALA A 27 3.34 9.82 -1.85
N VAL A 28 2.18 9.23 -1.54
CA VAL A 28 1.45 9.50 -0.29
C VAL A 28 2.27 9.10 0.94
N ILE A 29 2.97 7.97 0.91
CA ILE A 29 3.85 7.53 2.02
C ILE A 29 5.01 8.50 2.22
N MET A 30 5.59 9.02 1.13
CA MET A 30 6.71 9.96 1.18
C MET A 30 6.31 11.33 1.75
N ILE A 31 5.11 11.82 1.41
CA ILE A 31 4.58 13.10 1.91
C ILE A 31 4.21 13.02 3.40
N ALA A 32 3.88 11.82 3.91
CA ALA A 32 3.47 11.64 5.30
C ALA A 32 4.60 11.92 6.32
N GLY A 33 5.88 11.95 5.92
CA GLY A 33 6.94 12.64 6.67
C GLY A 33 7.43 11.99 7.97
N ASN A 34 6.93 10.80 8.34
CA ASN A 34 7.42 9.99 9.48
C ASN A 34 7.33 10.66 10.88
N ALA A 35 6.59 11.76 11.07
CA ALA A 35 6.54 12.40 12.38
C ALA A 35 5.74 11.55 13.40
N LEU A 36 6.39 11.17 14.49
CA LEU A 36 5.85 10.39 15.62
C LEU A 36 4.95 11.28 16.51
N LYS A 37 4.04 12.05 15.90
CA LYS A 37 3.20 13.05 16.54
C LYS A 37 1.75 12.78 16.20
N ILE A 38 0.88 12.77 17.20
CA ILE A 38 -0.57 12.70 16.99
C ILE A 38 -0.99 14.08 16.44
N PRO A 39 -1.43 14.17 15.17
CA PRO A 39 -1.75 15.46 14.54
C PRO A 39 -3.00 16.04 15.20
N HIS A 40 -2.92 17.28 15.69
CA HIS A 40 -4.07 18.01 16.23
C HIS A 40 -4.69 18.94 15.17
N SER A 41 -4.11 19.00 13.96
CA SER A 41 -4.60 19.77 12.80
C SER A 41 -4.37 19.06 11.47
N MET A 42 -5.13 19.43 10.44
CA MET A 42 -5.11 18.79 9.10
C MET A 42 -3.79 18.97 8.32
N LEU A 43 -2.84 19.78 8.80
CA LEU A 43 -1.52 20.04 8.20
C LEU A 43 -0.36 19.46 9.02
N ASP A 44 -0.63 18.77 10.12
CA ASP A 44 0.42 18.13 10.92
C ASP A 44 0.96 16.88 10.22
N SER A 45 2.27 16.67 10.34
CA SER A 45 2.97 15.52 9.76
C SER A 45 2.51 14.21 10.40
N VAL A 46 2.23 13.19 9.59
CA VAL A 46 1.56 11.95 10.03
C VAL A 46 2.46 10.74 9.77
N ARG A 47 2.92 10.05 10.81
CA ARG A 47 3.58 8.76 10.60
C ARG A 47 2.57 7.72 10.10
N THR A 48 2.77 7.24 8.87
CA THR A 48 1.96 6.13 8.33
C THR A 48 2.19 4.86 9.12
N LEU A 49 1.15 4.02 9.23
CA LEU A 49 1.25 2.71 9.88
C LEU A 49 2.38 1.85 9.28
N THR A 50 2.59 1.92 7.96
CA THR A 50 3.67 1.24 7.25
C THR A 50 5.05 1.70 7.71
N SER A 51 5.24 3.02 7.90
CA SER A 51 6.50 3.58 8.41
C SER A 51 6.79 3.17 9.86
N THR A 52 5.77 3.13 10.72
CA THR A 52 5.90 2.63 12.10
C THR A 52 6.29 1.16 12.11
N LEU A 53 5.66 0.33 11.28
CA LEU A 53 6.02 -1.08 11.11
C LEU A 53 7.47 -1.25 10.63
N ALA A 54 7.89 -0.53 9.58
CA ALA A 54 9.25 -0.67 9.04
C ALA A 54 10.34 -0.25 10.02
N LEU A 55 10.09 0.76 10.85
CA LEU A 55 11.06 1.29 11.80
C LEU A 55 11.06 0.53 13.14
N GLU A 56 9.89 0.25 13.71
CA GLU A 56 9.77 -0.26 15.08
C GLU A 56 9.76 -1.80 15.14
N LEU A 57 9.40 -2.53 14.06
CA LEU A 57 9.32 -3.99 14.10
C LEU A 57 10.68 -4.66 14.40
N GLY A 58 11.78 -4.03 13.99
CA GLY A 58 13.15 -4.49 14.28
C GLY A 58 13.60 -4.24 15.73
N TYR A 59 13.05 -3.22 16.39
CA TYR A 59 13.47 -2.79 17.74
C TYR A 59 12.46 -3.14 18.84
N ALA A 60 11.20 -3.36 18.49
CA ALA A 60 10.15 -3.69 19.45
C ALA A 60 10.49 -4.99 20.18
N THR A 61 10.21 -5.09 21.47
CA THR A 61 10.34 -6.32 22.28
C THR A 61 9.08 -6.50 23.13
N GLY A 62 8.70 -7.76 23.45
CA GLY A 62 7.51 -8.05 24.27
C GLY A 62 6.17 -7.61 23.65
N ASP A 63 5.30 -7.02 24.48
CA ASP A 63 3.91 -6.64 24.14
C ASP A 63 3.82 -5.63 22.98
N HIS A 64 4.84 -4.79 22.79
CA HIS A 64 4.86 -3.83 21.69
C HIS A 64 4.94 -4.53 20.32
N ARG A 65 5.67 -5.66 20.21
CA ARG A 65 5.70 -6.48 18.97
C ARG A 65 4.33 -7.00 18.60
N ALA A 66 3.53 -7.43 19.59
CA ALA A 66 2.19 -7.94 19.34
C ALA A 66 1.26 -6.84 18.79
N ALA A 67 1.34 -5.63 19.34
CA ALA A 67 0.60 -4.47 18.83
C ALA A 67 1.03 -4.10 17.39
N LEU A 68 2.33 -4.11 17.10
CA LEU A 68 2.86 -3.90 15.75
C LEU A 68 2.39 -4.98 14.77
N PHE A 69 2.39 -6.26 15.18
CA PHE A 69 1.88 -7.35 14.35
C PHE A 69 0.38 -7.22 14.08
N ALA A 70 -0.42 -6.80 15.07
CA ALA A 70 -1.84 -6.54 14.89
C ALA A 70 -2.09 -5.41 13.87
N CYS A 71 -1.35 -4.30 13.97
CA CYS A 71 -1.39 -3.21 12.99
C CYS A 71 -0.94 -3.66 11.60
N GLY A 72 0.08 -4.50 11.50
CA GLY A 72 0.55 -5.08 10.24
C GLY A 72 -0.48 -6.00 9.58
N SER A 73 -1.14 -6.84 10.38
CA SER A 73 -2.25 -7.68 9.92
C SER A 73 -3.42 -6.84 9.40
N PHE A 74 -3.76 -5.76 10.10
CA PHE A 74 -4.82 -4.84 9.66
C PHE A 74 -4.47 -4.15 8.33
N LEU A 75 -3.22 -3.69 8.19
CA LEU A 75 -2.75 -3.10 6.93
C LEU A 75 -2.77 -4.14 5.79
N PHE A 76 -2.40 -5.38 6.08
CA PHE A 76 -2.45 -6.49 5.13
C PHE A 76 -3.89 -6.80 4.69
N LEU A 77 -4.86 -6.77 5.62
CA LEU A 77 -6.28 -6.91 5.30
C LEU A 77 -6.77 -5.81 4.35
N ILE A 78 -6.35 -4.56 4.55
CA ILE A 78 -6.71 -3.45 3.66
C ILE A 78 -6.16 -3.68 2.25
N ILE A 79 -4.90 -4.13 2.13
CA ILE A 79 -4.28 -4.42 0.84
C ILE A 79 -5.01 -5.56 0.12
N ILE A 80 -5.34 -6.64 0.85
CA ILE A 80 -6.14 -7.74 0.31
C ILE A 80 -7.50 -7.23 -0.17
N LEU A 81 -8.18 -6.40 0.64
CA LEU A 81 -9.49 -5.87 0.29
C LEU A 81 -9.43 -5.01 -0.98
N LEU A 82 -8.44 -4.11 -1.07
CA LEU A 82 -8.17 -3.31 -2.27
C LEU A 82 -7.87 -4.19 -3.49
N ASN A 83 -7.06 -5.23 -3.33
CA ASN A 83 -6.71 -6.14 -4.41
C ASN A 83 -7.93 -6.94 -4.89
N ILE A 84 -8.76 -7.45 -3.97
CA ILE A 84 -10.02 -8.13 -4.28
C ILE A 84 -10.97 -7.19 -5.02
N ILE A 85 -11.11 -5.94 -4.57
CA ILE A 85 -11.95 -4.93 -5.23
C ILE A 85 -11.42 -4.64 -6.64
N ALA A 86 -10.11 -4.43 -6.79
CA ALA A 86 -9.48 -4.18 -8.09
C ALA A 86 -9.69 -5.36 -9.07
N ILE A 87 -9.56 -6.60 -8.59
CA ILE A 87 -9.83 -7.80 -9.38
C ILE A 87 -11.32 -7.92 -9.72
N LYS A 88 -12.23 -7.66 -8.77
CA LYS A 88 -13.68 -7.74 -9.00
C LYS A 88 -14.17 -6.68 -10.00
N ILE A 89 -13.56 -5.49 -9.99
CA ILE A 89 -13.83 -4.42 -10.96
C ILE A 89 -13.26 -4.79 -12.34
N THR A 90 -12.04 -5.32 -12.39
CA THR A 90 -11.38 -5.69 -13.66
C THR A 90 -11.99 -6.94 -14.30
N GLY A 91 -12.45 -7.90 -13.50
CA GLY A 91 -13.10 -9.14 -13.94
C GLY A 91 -14.55 -8.98 -14.42
N ARG A 92 -15.09 -7.75 -14.43
CA ARG A 92 -16.41 -7.43 -15.01
C ARG A 92 -16.36 -7.03 -16.50
N LYS A 93 -15.35 -7.48 -17.26
CA LYS A 93 -15.34 -7.41 -18.73
C LYS A 93 -14.92 -8.73 -19.36
#